data_AF-A0A382C196-F1
#
_entry.id   AF-A0A382C196-F1
#
_cell.length_a   1.000
_cell.length_b   1.000
_cell.length_c   1.000
_cell.angle_alpha   90.00
_cell.angle_beta   90.00
_cell.angle_gamma   90.00
#
_symmetry.space_group_name_H-M   'P 1'
#
loop_
_entity.id
_entity.type
_entity.pdbx_description
1 polymer ?
#
loop_
_entity_poly.entity_id
_entity_poly.type
_entity_poly.pdbx_seq_one_letter_code
_entity_poly.pdbx_strand_id
1 'polypeptide(L)'
;MAKQIVNLGTTADDGTGDNLRDGMDKVNDNFGEIYTKLGDGTSLSSGIEATATVITLSAPTIQGIVGGTQVSTTITTLTSTTVKPGTMTLIGGQI
;
A
#
# COMPACT_ATOMS: atom_id res chain seq x y z
N MET A 1 -9.94 -8.88 2.19
CA MET A 1 -11.24 -9.05 2.86
C MET A 1 -11.61 -7.69 3.43
N ALA A 2 -12.82 -7.53 3.98
CA ALA A 2 -13.14 -6.33 4.74
C ALA A 2 -12.54 -6.45 6.14
N LYS A 3 -12.18 -5.32 6.76
CA LYS A 3 -11.73 -5.28 8.16
C LYS A 3 -12.76 -5.98 9.05
N GLN A 4 -12.33 -6.98 9.81
CA GLN A 4 -13.15 -7.62 10.83
C GLN A 4 -13.07 -6.80 12.13
N ILE A 5 -14.21 -6.32 12.62
CA ILE A 5 -14.24 -5.51 13.84
C ILE A 5 -14.31 -6.43 15.07
N VAL A 6 -13.39 -6.21 16.02
CA VAL A 6 -13.48 -6.78 17.37
C VAL A 6 -14.45 -5.95 18.19
N ASN A 7 -15.52 -6.58 18.67
CA ASN A 7 -16.55 -5.92 19.47
C ASN A 7 -16.20 -6.01 20.96
N LEU A 8 -15.96 -4.87 21.62
CA LEU A 8 -15.60 -4.81 23.04
C LEU A 8 -16.80 -4.88 24.02
N GLY A 9 -18.03 -4.86 23.50
CA GLY A 9 -19.23 -4.62 24.31
C GLY A 9 -19.47 -3.13 24.55
N THR A 10 -20.52 -2.79 25.31
CA THR A 10 -20.93 -1.39 25.54
C THR A 10 -20.27 -0.80 26.79
N THR A 11 -20.10 -1.61 27.82
CA THR A 11 -19.43 -1.29 29.08
C THR A 11 -18.62 -2.48 29.56
N ALA A 12 -17.68 -2.25 30.47
CA ALA A 12 -16.93 -3.35 31.09
C ALA A 12 -17.87 -4.36 31.77
N ASP A 13 -17.56 -5.65 31.61
CA ASP A 13 -18.24 -6.78 32.25
C ASP A 13 -19.76 -6.91 31.97
N ASP A 14 -20.25 -6.35 30.86
CA ASP A 14 -21.69 -6.38 30.51
C ASP A 14 -22.16 -7.68 29.83
N GLY A 15 -21.25 -8.63 29.59
CA GLY A 15 -21.54 -9.90 28.93
C GLY A 15 -21.85 -9.78 27.44
N THR A 16 -21.64 -8.61 26.83
CA THR A 16 -21.77 -8.37 25.40
C THR A 16 -20.41 -8.27 24.72
N GLY A 17 -20.39 -8.23 23.38
CA GLY A 17 -19.16 -8.22 22.61
C GLY A 17 -18.70 -9.62 22.18
N ASP A 18 -17.51 -9.68 21.59
CA ASP A 18 -16.92 -10.95 21.17
C ASP A 18 -16.34 -11.67 22.38
N ASN A 19 -16.50 -13.00 22.43
CA ASN A 19 -15.73 -13.78 23.37
C ASN A 19 -14.24 -13.78 22.96
N LEU A 20 -13.36 -14.18 23.88
CA LEU A 20 -11.91 -14.18 23.65
C LEU A 20 -11.50 -14.99 22.41
N ARG A 21 -12.16 -16.12 22.13
CA ARG A 21 -11.82 -16.96 20.99
C ARG A 21 -12.16 -16.27 19.68
N ASP A 22 -13.38 -15.79 19.56
CA ASP A 22 -13.88 -15.15 18.34
C ASP A 22 -13.18 -13.81 18.08
N GLY A 23 -12.94 -13.03 19.14
CA GLY A 23 -12.19 -11.78 19.06
C GLY A 23 -10.76 -11.99 18.56
N MET A 24 -10.06 -13.01 19.09
CA MET A 24 -8.68 -13.31 18.67
C MET A 24 -8.61 -13.94 17.27
N ASP A 25 -9.64 -14.66 16.84
CA ASP A 25 -9.74 -15.17 15.47
C ASP A 25 -9.81 -14.01 14.47
N LYS A 26 -10.67 -13.01 14.73
CA LYS A 26 -10.73 -11.77 13.95
C LYS A 26 -9.40 -11.01 13.92
N VAL A 27 -8.68 -10.98 15.03
CA VAL A 27 -7.35 -10.38 15.12
C VAL A 27 -6.38 -11.11 14.19
N ASN A 28 -6.33 -12.43 14.26
CA ASN A 28 -5.47 -13.25 13.40
C ASN A 28 -5.81 -13.08 11.91
N ASP A 29 -7.10 -13.06 11.56
CA ASP A 29 -7.55 -12.86 10.19
C ASP A 29 -7.13 -11.49 9.65
N ASN A 30 -7.33 -10.43 10.43
CA ASN A 30 -6.95 -9.07 10.03
C ASN A 30 -5.43 -8.94 9.86
N PHE A 31 -4.64 -9.45 10.81
CA PHE A 31 -3.18 -9.40 10.69
C PHE A 31 -2.68 -10.32 9.57
N GLY A 32 -3.25 -11.51 9.39
CA GLY A 32 -2.94 -12.40 8.28
C GLY A 32 -3.20 -11.73 6.92
N GLU A 33 -4.27 -10.96 6.78
CA GLU A 33 -4.50 -10.14 5.59
C GLU A 33 -3.43 -9.07 5.42
N ILE A 34 -3.08 -8.32 6.46
CA ILE A 34 -2.04 -7.27 6.41
C ILE A 34 -0.70 -7.87 5.98
N TYR A 35 -0.27 -8.96 6.60
CA TYR A 35 0.99 -9.64 6.28
C TYR A 35 1.00 -10.20 4.86
N THR A 36 -0.16 -10.64 4.36
CA THR A 36 -0.30 -11.12 2.97
C THR A 36 -0.29 -9.98 1.96
N LYS A 37 -0.90 -8.83 2.28
CA LYS A 37 -1.08 -7.72 1.32
C LYS A 37 0.09 -6.73 1.30
N LEU A 38 0.74 -6.52 2.44
CA LEU A 38 1.88 -5.61 2.58
C LEU A 38 3.22 -6.38 2.72
N GLY A 39 3.21 -7.70 2.56
CA GLY A 39 4.36 -8.56 2.80
C GLY A 39 4.28 -9.86 2.01
N ASP A 40 4.81 -10.93 2.58
CA ASP A 40 4.86 -12.28 1.97
C ASP A 40 3.98 -13.31 2.71
N GLY A 41 3.13 -12.85 3.63
CA GLY A 41 2.31 -13.70 4.51
C GLY A 41 3.00 -14.09 5.83
N THR A 42 4.31 -13.82 5.99
CA THR A 42 5.06 -14.11 7.23
C THR A 42 5.80 -12.88 7.75
N SER A 43 6.36 -12.07 6.85
CA SER A 43 7.08 -10.83 7.14
C SER A 43 6.46 -9.67 6.38
N LEU A 44 6.52 -8.47 6.97
CA LEU A 44 6.16 -7.24 6.27
C LEU A 44 7.28 -6.82 5.32
N SER A 45 6.92 -6.18 4.21
CA SER A 45 7.89 -5.63 3.26
C SER A 45 8.74 -4.54 3.92
N SER A 46 10.06 -4.62 3.77
CA SER A 46 10.99 -3.56 4.14
C SER A 46 11.12 -2.46 3.08
N GLY A 47 10.47 -2.64 1.92
CA GLY A 47 10.49 -1.68 0.82
C GLY A 47 9.46 -0.56 0.96
N ILE A 48 8.68 -0.52 2.04
CA ILE A 48 7.63 0.48 2.27
C ILE A 48 7.89 1.16 3.62
N GLU A 49 8.03 2.48 3.59
CA GLU A 49 8.07 3.32 4.79
C GLU A 49 7.00 4.41 4.66
N ALA A 50 6.26 4.67 5.73
CA ALA A 50 5.19 5.66 5.72
C ALA A 50 5.29 6.62 6.90
N THR A 51 5.02 7.89 6.62
CA THR A 51 4.70 8.93 7.61
C THR A 51 3.22 9.31 7.48
N ALA A 52 2.75 10.27 8.27
CA ALA A 52 1.36 10.73 8.18
C ALA A 52 0.95 11.25 6.78
N THR A 53 1.90 11.71 5.96
CA THR A 53 1.62 12.36 4.67
C THR A 53 2.44 11.83 3.50
N VAL A 54 3.42 10.96 3.74
CA VAL A 54 4.34 10.47 2.71
C VAL A 54 4.48 8.95 2.80
N ILE A 55 4.46 8.30 1.65
CA ILE A 55 4.85 6.89 1.49
C ILE A 55 6.10 6.86 0.62
N THR A 56 7.18 6.28 1.16
CA THR A 56 8.43 6.01 0.45
C THR A 56 8.46 4.56 0.02
N LEU A 57 8.79 4.32 -1.24
CA LEU A 57 8.94 2.99 -1.82
C LEU A 57 10.40 2.78 -2.25
N SER A 58 11.05 1.74 -1.74
CA SER A 58 12.43 1.40 -2.11
C SER A 58 12.43 0.43 -3.29
N ALA A 59 12.97 0.87 -4.43
CA ALA A 59 13.04 0.11 -5.69
C ALA A 59 11.72 -0.59 -6.10
N PRO A 60 10.57 0.11 -6.12
CA PRO A 60 9.30 -0.53 -6.45
C PRO A 60 9.21 -0.88 -7.94
N THR A 61 8.47 -1.96 -8.23
CA THR A 61 7.87 -2.17 -9.55
C THR A 61 6.41 -1.73 -9.47
N ILE A 62 6.06 -0.65 -10.18
CA ILE A 62 4.69 -0.13 -10.20
C ILE A 62 4.02 -0.58 -11.50
N GLN A 63 2.93 -1.33 -11.38
CA GLN A 63 2.15 -1.78 -12.54
C GLN A 63 0.91 -0.89 -12.73
N GLY A 64 0.60 -0.55 -13.98
CA GLY A 64 -0.58 0.25 -14.35
C GLY A 64 -0.27 1.74 -14.56
N ILE A 65 -1.31 2.57 -14.44
CA ILE A 65 -1.20 4.03 -14.64
C ILE A 65 -0.78 4.68 -13.33
N VAL A 66 0.29 5.49 -13.39
CA VAL A 66 0.69 6.37 -12.28
C VAL A 66 0.08 7.75 -12.52
N GLY A 67 -0.88 8.14 -11.68
CA GLY A 67 -1.50 9.47 -11.72
C GLY A 67 -0.59 10.58 -11.16
N GLY A 68 -0.91 11.83 -11.47
CA GLY A 68 -0.18 12.99 -10.96
C GLY A 68 1.14 13.29 -11.69
N THR A 69 1.94 14.18 -11.11
CA THR A 69 3.26 14.56 -11.63
C THR A 69 4.31 13.56 -11.17
N GLN A 70 4.92 12.84 -12.12
CA GLN A 70 6.06 11.99 -11.84
C GLN A 70 7.35 12.78 -12.01
N VAL A 71 8.19 12.76 -10.97
CA VAL A 71 9.54 13.34 -11.01
C VAL A 71 10.52 12.19 -10.85
N SER A 72 11.30 11.91 -11.89
CA SER A 72 12.35 10.89 -11.86
C SER A 72 13.68 11.49 -12.30
N THR A 73 14.77 11.05 -11.67
CA THR A 73 16.14 11.38 -12.08
C THR A 73 16.56 10.63 -13.33
N THR A 74 16.06 9.40 -13.51
CA THR A 74 16.37 8.52 -14.63
C THR A 74 15.13 7.77 -15.10
N ILE A 75 14.86 7.81 -16.40
CA ILE A 75 13.87 6.95 -17.07
C ILE A 75 14.63 6.18 -18.15
N THR A 76 14.90 4.89 -17.90
CA THR A 76 15.68 4.06 -18.84
C THR A 76 14.86 3.67 -20.07
N THR A 77 13.57 3.37 -19.86
CA THR A 77 12.66 2.95 -20.93
C THR A 77 11.29 3.58 -20.71
N LEU A 78 10.77 4.23 -21.75
CA LEU A 78 9.40 4.71 -21.79
C LEU A 78 8.68 4.07 -22.98
N THR A 79 7.87 3.05 -22.69
CA THR A 79 7.04 2.41 -23.71
C THR A 79 5.65 3.05 -23.67
N SER A 80 5.49 4.19 -24.35
CA SER A 80 4.20 4.88 -24.46
C SER A 80 3.77 5.06 -25.91
N THR A 81 2.48 4.92 -26.19
CA THR A 81 1.88 5.24 -27.49
C THR A 81 1.56 6.74 -27.63
N THR A 82 1.60 7.52 -26.54
CA THR A 82 1.39 8.97 -26.54
C THR A 82 2.09 9.63 -25.36
N VAL A 83 3.00 10.56 -25.65
CA VAL A 83 3.53 11.53 -24.67
C VAL A 83 3.01 12.90 -25.10
N LYS A 84 2.15 13.53 -24.30
CA LYS A 84 1.56 14.83 -24.67
C LYS A 84 2.64 15.91 -24.59
N PRO A 85 3.04 16.54 -25.70
CA PRO A 85 4.31 17.28 -25.80
C PRO A 85 4.30 18.70 -25.25
N GLY A 86 3.20 19.16 -24.64
CA GLY A 86 2.95 20.59 -24.35
C GLY A 86 4.05 21.32 -23.56
N THR A 87 4.94 20.58 -22.87
CA THR A 87 6.10 21.12 -22.13
C THR A 87 7.33 20.22 -22.20
N MET A 88 7.39 19.23 -23.12
CA MET A 88 8.49 18.26 -23.15
C MET A 88 9.79 18.93 -23.63
N THR A 89 10.73 19.16 -22.73
CA THR A 89 12.05 19.75 -23.02
C THR A 89 13.13 18.68 -22.84
N LEU A 90 13.69 18.18 -23.96
CA LEU A 90 14.83 17.25 -23.94
C LEU A 90 16.12 18.07 -24.09
N ILE A 91 16.95 18.06 -23.06
CA ILE A 91 18.25 18.74 -23.11
C ILE A 91 19.29 17.69 -23.52
N GLY A 92 19.58 17.59 -24.83
CA GLY A 92 20.80 16.92 -25.32
C GLY A 92 20.75 15.41 -25.64
N GLY A 93 19.61 14.83 -26.04
CA GLY A 93 19.54 13.45 -26.55
C GLY A 93 19.03 13.37 -27.98
N GLN A 94 19.70 12.62 -28.87
CA GLN A 94 19.12 12.21 -30.15
C GLN A 94 18.00 11.20 -29.87
N ILE A 95 16.86 11.38 -30.56
CA ILE A 95 15.72 10.44 -30.51
C ILE A 95 16.08 9.19 -31.29
#